data_AF-A0A7M3YI64-F1
#
_entry.id   AF-A0A7M3YI64-F1
#
_cell.length_a   1.000
_cell.length_b   1.000
_cell.length_c   1.000
_cell.angle_alpha   90.00
_cell.angle_beta   90.00
_cell.angle_gamma   90.00
#
_symmetry.space_group_name_H-M   'P 1'
#
loop_
_entity.id
_entity.type
_entity.pdbx_description
1 polymer ?
#
loop_
_entity_poly.entity_id
_entity_poly.type
_entity_poly.pdbx_seq_one_letter_code
_entity_poly.pdbx_strand_id
1 'polypeptide(L)'
;MAGEGKPLQEEVEDLSWAEVAKLGQGYLRIPFALLLVEIFYWFITQPTNTLGLIQESEAWIWYHLTELIYGPGTATLSEYNGWTTLVTLKHPDFWADQIRLYVSDECAGVHEM
;
A
#
# COMPACT_ATOMS: atom_id res chain seq x y z
N MET A 1 -6.10 66.55 -44.83
CA MET A 1 -6.53 65.22 -45.29
C MET A 1 -6.16 64.23 -44.21
N ALA A 2 -7.15 63.58 -43.63
CA ALA A 2 -6.99 62.64 -42.53
C ALA A 2 -6.18 61.43 -42.99
N GLY A 3 -5.08 61.12 -42.32
CA GLY A 3 -4.37 59.86 -42.49
C GLY A 3 -5.12 58.80 -41.68
N GLU A 4 -5.76 57.86 -42.37
CA GLU A 4 -6.39 56.69 -41.75
C GLU A 4 -5.31 55.86 -41.03
N GLY A 5 -5.31 55.93 -39.70
CA GLY A 5 -4.51 55.04 -38.88
C GLY A 5 -5.02 53.61 -39.07
N LYS A 6 -4.14 52.72 -39.55
CA LYS A 6 -4.41 51.28 -39.59
C LYS A 6 -4.84 50.81 -38.19
N PRO A 7 -5.92 50.02 -38.06
CA PRO A 7 -6.31 49.48 -36.76
C PRO A 7 -5.16 48.64 -36.20
N LEU A 8 -4.85 48.84 -34.92
CA LEU A 8 -3.87 48.05 -34.18
C LEU A 8 -4.29 46.58 -34.23
N GLN A 9 -3.30 45.69 -34.40
CA GLN A 9 -3.51 44.24 -34.46
C GLN A 9 -4.31 43.77 -33.25
N GLU A 10 -5.31 42.95 -33.53
CA GLU A 10 -6.21 42.28 -32.61
C GLU A 10 -5.47 41.84 -31.34
N GLU A 11 -5.89 42.34 -30.18
CA GLU A 11 -5.39 41.88 -28.88
C GLU A 11 -5.62 40.37 -28.82
N VAL A 12 -4.56 39.60 -28.55
CA VAL A 12 -4.67 38.16 -28.35
C VAL A 12 -5.61 37.97 -27.15
N GLU A 13 -6.84 37.54 -27.42
CA GLU A 13 -7.88 37.40 -26.41
C GLU A 13 -7.38 36.42 -25.33
N ASP A 14 -7.32 36.89 -24.08
CA ASP A 14 -6.85 36.09 -22.95
C ASP A 14 -7.73 34.84 -22.79
N LEU A 15 -7.10 33.69 -22.55
CA LEU A 15 -7.82 32.44 -22.34
C LEU A 15 -8.83 32.58 -21.20
N SER A 16 -10.07 32.17 -21.46
CA SER A 16 -11.07 32.10 -20.41
C SER A 16 -10.69 31.06 -19.36
N TRP A 17 -11.15 31.25 -18.11
CA TRP A 17 -10.93 30.27 -17.04
C TRP A 17 -11.42 28.86 -17.39
N ALA A 18 -12.45 28.75 -18.22
CA ALA A 18 -12.95 27.48 -18.72
C ALA A 18 -11.97 26.80 -19.68
N GLU A 19 -11.33 27.56 -20.57
CA GLU A 19 -10.29 27.05 -21.48
C GLU A 19 -9.02 26.66 -20.73
N VAL A 20 -8.62 27.45 -19.73
CA VAL A 20 -7.50 27.12 -18.85
C VAL A 20 -7.75 25.80 -18.12
N ALA A 21 -8.95 25.59 -17.57
CA ALA A 21 -9.30 24.34 -16.89
C ALA A 21 -9.29 23.14 -17.86
N LYS A 22 -9.82 23.33 -19.07
CA LYS A 22 -9.86 22.29 -20.11
C LYS A 22 -8.46 21.91 -20.59
N LEU A 23 -7.60 22.91 -20.77
CA LEU A 23 -6.20 22.73 -21.12
C LEU A 23 -5.42 22.03 -19.99
N GLY A 24 -5.63 22.48 -18.75
CA GLY A 24 -5.05 21.88 -17.54
C GLY A 24 -5.44 20.41 -17.38
N GLN A 25 -6.71 20.06 -17.61
CA GLN A 25 -7.15 18.65 -17.56
C GLN A 25 -6.44 17.79 -18.61
N GLY A 26 -6.22 18.32 -19.82
CA GLY A 26 -5.46 17.64 -20.86
C GLY A 26 -4.01 17.37 -20.43
N TYR A 27 -3.32 18.40 -19.95
CA TYR A 27 -1.91 18.30 -19.57
C TYR A 27 -1.67 17.50 -18.29
N LEU A 28 -2.61 17.51 -17.33
CA LEU A 28 -2.46 16.78 -16.07
C LEU A 28 -2.71 15.27 -16.19
N ARG A 29 -3.29 14.78 -17.28
CA ARG A 29 -3.51 13.34 -17.49
C ARG A 29 -2.21 12.54 -17.41
N ILE A 30 -1.15 13.01 -18.08
CA ILE A 30 0.13 12.30 -18.13
C ILE A 30 0.82 12.32 -16.75
N PRO A 31 1.02 13.48 -16.09
CA PRO A 31 1.55 13.52 -14.72
C PRO A 31 0.76 12.68 -13.72
N PHE A 32 -0.58 12.69 -13.81
CA PHE A 32 -1.42 11.88 -12.93
C PHE A 32 -1.22 10.39 -13.18
N ALA A 33 -1.17 9.95 -14.45
CA ALA A 33 -0.86 8.58 -14.79
C ALA A 33 0.53 8.16 -14.29
N LEU A 34 1.54 9.03 -14.41
CA LEU A 34 2.88 8.79 -13.90
C LEU A 34 2.91 8.65 -12.37
N LEU A 35 2.14 9.47 -11.64
CA LEU A 35 1.99 9.32 -10.18
C LEU A 35 1.36 7.98 -9.80
N LEU A 36 0.35 7.52 -10.54
CA LEU A 36 -0.25 6.20 -10.28
C LEU A 36 0.74 5.06 -10.55
N VAL A 37 1.53 5.16 -11.62
CA VAL A 37 2.59 4.19 -11.93
C VAL A 37 3.66 4.20 -10.85
N GLU A 38 4.09 5.37 -10.37
CA GLU A 38 5.06 5.50 -9.29
C GLU A 38 4.54 4.88 -7.99
N ILE A 39 3.30 5.17 -7.61
CA ILE A 39 2.67 4.56 -6.41
C ILE A 39 2.63 3.04 -6.54
N PHE A 40 2.26 2.53 -7.72
CA PHE A 40 2.21 1.09 -7.96
C PHE A 40 3.61 0.46 -7.93
N TYR A 41 4.59 1.09 -8.58
CA TYR A 41 5.99 0.68 -8.56
C TYR A 41 6.52 0.64 -7.13
N TRP A 42 6.31 1.71 -6.36
CA TRP A 42 6.72 1.77 -4.96
C TRP A 42 6.07 0.67 -4.13
N PHE A 43 4.77 0.40 -4.33
CA PHE A 43 4.07 -0.68 -3.66
C PHE A 43 4.67 -2.06 -3.98
N ILE A 44 4.93 -2.38 -5.25
CA ILE A 44 5.48 -3.70 -5.62
C ILE A 44 6.97 -3.85 -5.33
N THR A 45 7.74 -2.74 -5.23
CA THR A 45 9.19 -2.77 -4.96
C THR A 45 9.57 -2.38 -3.54
N GLN A 46 8.61 -2.06 -2.66
CA GLN A 46 8.88 -1.83 -1.23
C GLN A 46 9.34 -3.15 -0.61
N PRO A 47 10.60 -3.24 -0.14
CA PRO A 47 11.21 -4.50 0.32
C PRO A 47 10.86 -4.82 1.77
N THR A 48 9.99 -4.05 2.41
CA THR A 48 9.67 -4.24 3.83
C THR A 48 8.17 -4.18 4.02
N ASN A 49 7.60 -5.31 4.46
CA ASN A 49 6.24 -5.41 4.98
C ASN A 49 5.12 -5.09 3.96
N THR A 50 5.38 -5.12 2.66
CA THR A 50 4.34 -4.98 1.62
C THR A 50 3.25 -6.04 1.80
N LEU A 51 3.64 -7.21 2.28
CA LEU A 51 2.75 -8.35 2.56
C LEU A 51 2.37 -8.46 4.04
N GLY A 52 2.66 -7.45 4.87
CA GLY A 52 2.41 -7.47 6.31
C GLY A 52 0.95 -7.78 6.67
N LEU A 53 0.00 -7.24 5.91
CA LEU A 53 -1.43 -7.55 6.07
C LEU A 53 -1.76 -9.03 5.80
N ILE A 54 -1.11 -9.64 4.81
CA ILE A 54 -1.31 -11.06 4.49
C ILE A 54 -0.71 -11.92 5.59
N GLN A 55 0.52 -11.62 6.01
CA GLN A 55 1.20 -12.32 7.11
C GLN A 55 0.39 -12.22 8.42
N GLU A 56 -0.14 -11.04 8.75
CA GLU A 56 -0.98 -10.83 9.93
C GLU A 56 -2.29 -11.62 9.85
N SER A 57 -2.91 -11.67 8.66
CA SER A 57 -4.11 -12.48 8.45
C SER A 57 -3.85 -13.99 8.58
N GLU A 58 -2.71 -14.47 8.10
CA GLU A 58 -2.31 -15.87 8.23
C GLU A 58 -2.03 -16.23 9.70
N ALA A 59 -1.27 -15.38 10.40
CA ALA A 59 -1.01 -15.53 11.84
C ALA A 59 -2.31 -15.55 12.65
N TRP A 60 -3.26 -14.69 12.30
CA TRP A 60 -4.59 -14.65 12.91
C TRP A 60 -5.36 -15.96 12.69
N ILE A 61 -5.38 -16.48 11.46
CA ILE A 61 -6.03 -17.76 11.13
C ILE A 61 -5.39 -18.89 11.93
N TRP A 62 -4.07 -18.96 11.97
CA TRP A 62 -3.34 -20.01 12.67
C TRP A 62 -3.61 -19.99 14.18
N TYR A 63 -3.58 -18.80 14.78
CA TYR A 63 -3.93 -18.61 16.19
C TYR A 63 -5.33 -19.14 16.49
N HIS A 64 -6.34 -18.70 15.72
CA HIS A 64 -7.73 -19.08 15.97
C HIS A 64 -8.00 -20.56 15.69
N LEU A 65 -7.38 -21.15 14.67
CA LEU A 65 -7.48 -22.58 14.42
C LEU A 65 -6.84 -23.40 15.55
N THR A 66 -5.70 -22.95 16.09
CA THR A 66 -5.05 -23.63 17.20
C THR A 66 -5.93 -23.62 18.45
N GLU A 67 -6.44 -22.44 18.83
CA GLU A 67 -7.36 -22.29 19.96
C GLU A 67 -8.65 -23.11 19.78
N LEU A 68 -9.14 -23.22 18.54
CA LEU A 68 -10.33 -24.00 18.21
C LEU A 68 -10.09 -25.52 18.33
N ILE A 69 -8.94 -26.01 17.87
CA ILE A 69 -8.63 -27.44 17.80
C ILE A 69 -8.16 -27.97 19.16
N TYR A 70 -7.28 -27.22 19.83
CA TYR A 70 -6.60 -27.66 21.06
C TYR A 70 -7.16 -27.02 22.33
N GLY A 71 -8.03 -26.03 22.18
CA GLY A 71 -8.74 -25.38 23.28
C GLY A 71 -8.13 -24.03 23.68
N PRO A 72 -8.84 -23.27 24.54
CA PRO A 72 -8.43 -21.91 24.89
C PRO A 72 -7.10 -21.87 25.66
N GLY A 73 -6.24 -20.91 25.32
CA GLY A 73 -4.94 -20.66 25.95
C GLY A 73 -3.79 -21.54 25.44
N THR A 74 -4.02 -22.32 24.38
CA THR A 74 -3.01 -23.15 23.71
C THR A 74 -2.14 -22.35 22.75
N ALA A 75 -2.58 -21.15 22.36
CA ALA A 75 -1.79 -20.20 21.59
C ALA A 75 -1.91 -18.78 22.14
N THR A 76 -0.93 -17.93 21.80
CA THR A 76 -1.02 -16.47 21.93
C THR A 76 -0.52 -15.80 20.67
N LEU A 77 -1.16 -14.71 20.29
CA LEU A 77 -0.79 -13.89 19.15
C LEU A 77 -0.17 -12.57 19.65
N SER A 78 1.00 -12.21 19.12
CA SER A 78 1.78 -11.05 19.57
C SER A 78 2.49 -10.33 18.42
N GLU A 79 2.96 -9.12 18.68
CA GLU A 79 3.67 -8.31 17.72
C GLU A 79 5.13 -8.77 17.50
N TYR A 80 5.58 -8.70 16.25
CA TYR A 80 6.96 -8.84 15.83
C TYR A 80 7.25 -7.85 14.69
N ASN A 81 8.28 -7.02 14.86
CA ASN A 81 8.65 -5.96 13.90
C ASN A 81 7.49 -5.01 13.51
N GLY A 82 6.60 -4.68 14.44
CA GLY A 82 5.47 -3.75 14.20
C GLY A 82 4.21 -4.40 13.62
N TRP A 83 4.19 -5.73 13.43
CA TRP A 83 3.05 -6.48 12.89
C TRP A 83 2.65 -7.63 13.82
N THR A 84 1.38 -7.98 13.85
CA THR A 84 0.85 -9.06 14.69
C THR A 84 1.07 -10.44 14.05
N THR A 85 2.34 -10.83 13.87
CA THR A 85 2.75 -12.01 13.07
C THR A 85 3.43 -13.11 13.88
N LEU A 86 3.53 -12.96 15.21
CA LEU A 86 4.17 -13.96 16.07
C LEU A 86 3.12 -14.80 16.80
N VAL A 87 3.01 -16.07 16.41
CA VAL A 87 2.16 -17.07 17.07
C VAL A 87 3.02 -17.86 18.05
N THR A 88 2.66 -17.84 19.33
CA THR A 88 3.33 -18.65 20.36
C THR A 88 2.41 -19.77 20.81
N LEU A 89 2.80 -21.01 20.52
CA LEU A 89 2.11 -22.22 20.95
C LEU A 89 2.55 -22.57 22.38
N LYS A 90 1.63 -23.02 23.22
CA LYS A 90 1.88 -23.35 24.63
C LYS A 90 1.55 -24.81 24.90
N HIS A 91 2.54 -25.56 25.38
CA HIS A 91 2.35 -26.96 25.79
C HIS A 91 3.46 -27.38 26.77
N PRO A 92 3.17 -28.14 27.84
CA PRO A 92 4.19 -28.57 28.82
C PRO A 92 5.32 -29.43 28.25
N ASP A 93 5.06 -30.12 27.14
CA ASP A 93 6.08 -30.94 26.46
C ASP A 93 7.05 -30.11 25.61
N PHE A 94 6.76 -28.82 25.39
CA PHE A 94 7.67 -27.94 24.67
C PHE A 94 8.80 -27.47 25.58
N TRP A 95 9.96 -27.18 24.98
CA TRP A 95 11.06 -26.56 25.70
C TRP A 95 10.63 -25.19 26.24
N ALA A 96 10.77 -24.98 27.55
CA ALA A 96 10.26 -23.79 28.25
C ALA A 96 8.73 -23.57 28.11
N ASP A 97 7.96 -24.66 27.98
CA ASP A 97 6.50 -24.70 27.89
C ASP A 97 5.90 -23.99 26.67
N GLN A 98 6.72 -23.54 25.72
CA GLN A 98 6.25 -22.77 24.56
C GLN A 98 7.14 -22.90 23.33
N ILE A 99 6.54 -22.71 22.16
CA ILE A 99 7.25 -22.56 20.88
C ILE A 99 6.78 -21.27 20.22
N ARG A 100 7.73 -20.44 19.79
CA ARG A 100 7.46 -19.18 19.10
C ARG A 100 7.63 -19.37 17.60
N LEU A 101 6.59 -19.08 16.83
CA LEU A 101 6.53 -19.22 15.38
C LEU A 101 6.28 -17.85 14.77
N TYR A 102 7.30 -17.32 14.08
CA TYR A 102 7.16 -16.13 13.28
C TYR A 102 6.54 -16.51 11.93
N VAL A 103 5.41 -15.89 11.60
CA VAL A 103 4.77 -16.02 10.29
C VAL A 103 5.38 -14.98 9.37
N SER A 104 6.25 -15.46 8.47
CA SER A 104 6.97 -14.64 7.50
C SER A 104 6.23 -14.58 6.16
N ASP A 105 6.76 -13.79 5.22
CA ASP A 105 6.37 -13.81 3.81
C ASP A 105 6.46 -15.22 3.22
N GLU A 106 7.46 -16.02 3.60
CA GLU A 106 7.60 -17.40 3.15
C GLU A 106 6.40 -18.28 3.54
N CYS A 107 5.78 -18.01 4.71
CA CYS A 107 4.55 -18.69 5.14
C CYS A 107 3.36 -18.33 4.25
N ALA A 108 3.28 -17.07 3.82
CA ALA A 108 2.27 -16.58 2.89
C ALA A 108 2.47 -17.09 1.44
N GLY A 109 3.47 -17.95 1.21
CA GLY A 109 3.77 -18.52 -0.10
C GLY A 109 4.45 -17.54 -1.04
N VAL A 110 5.01 -16.45 -0.51
CA VAL A 110 5.74 -15.44 -1.28
C VAL A 110 7.14 -15.37 -0.70
N HIS A 111 8.15 -15.65 -1.50
CA HIS A 111 9.53 -15.35 -1.11
C HIS A 111 9.87 -13.99 -1.68
N GLU A 112 10.13 -13.01 -0.82
CA GLU A 112 10.76 -11.76 -1.25
C GLU A 112 12.13 -12.11 -1.88
N MET A 113 12.36 -11.71 -3.14
CA MET A 113 13.66 -11.89 -3.83
C MET A 113 14.65 -10.79 -3.47
#